data_AF-A0A1Y3AR41-F1
#
_entry.id   AF-A0A1Y3AR41-F1
#
_cell.length_a   1.000
_cell.length_b   1.000
_cell.length_c   1.000
_cell.angle_alpha   90.00
_cell.angle_beta   90.00
_cell.angle_gamma   90.00
#
_symmetry.space_group_name_H-M   'P 1'
#
loop_
_entity.id
_entity.type
_entity.pdbx_description
1 polymer ?
#
loop_
_entity_poly.entity_id
_entity_poly.type
_entity_poly.pdbx_seq_one_letter_code
_entity_poly.pdbx_strand_id
1 'polypeptide(L)'
;MSLNSNDTFIWMPKEHMCVLVYLVTVLHSMQSGYMEKAQKYTEKALMQIDKLRSVGNHQMLNTFQLILLEHIAMCRLVMGNRTLAIKEIVQALNICYRDTKLKFRHEPLIHSLLGMYAMSMNITDCAESQLRLSLTLHGASNEARILTSLNLAIVYLRNKRENELNELLVNLNPESLHSNSQSLKAAAYYVFGLNSYFQARYNDA
;
A
#
# COMPACT_ATOMS: atom_id res chain seq x y z
N MET A 1 -1.45 -46.07 -11.02
CA MET A 1 -1.09 -45.05 -12.04
C MET A 1 -0.37 -43.92 -11.33
N SER A 2 0.93 -43.79 -11.58
CA SER A 2 1.77 -42.72 -11.06
C SER A 2 1.36 -41.38 -11.65
N LEU A 3 1.12 -40.37 -10.80
CA LEU A 3 0.95 -38.99 -11.23
C LEU A 3 2.28 -38.52 -11.84
N ASN A 4 2.27 -38.20 -13.13
CA ASN A 4 3.42 -37.60 -13.80
C ASN A 4 3.70 -36.22 -13.17
N SER A 5 4.93 -36.03 -12.69
CA SER A 5 5.43 -34.80 -12.07
C SER A 5 5.48 -33.57 -13.01
N ASN A 6 5.14 -33.75 -14.30
CA ASN A 6 5.26 -32.74 -15.35
C ASN A 6 3.98 -31.90 -15.61
N ASP A 7 2.84 -32.24 -14.98
CA ASP A 7 1.57 -31.53 -15.20
C ASP A 7 1.19 -30.56 -14.06
N THR A 8 2.17 -29.91 -13.42
CA THR A 8 1.91 -28.94 -12.34
C THR A 8 1.83 -27.49 -12.81
N PHE A 9 1.72 -27.24 -14.12
CA PHE A 9 1.46 -25.90 -14.65
C PHE A 9 -0.02 -25.72 -15.00
N ILE A 10 -0.80 -25.26 -14.02
CA ILE A 10 -2.20 -24.88 -14.25
C ILE A 10 -2.20 -23.46 -14.84
N TRP A 11 -2.51 -23.34 -16.12
CA TRP A 11 -2.67 -22.04 -16.79
C TRP A 11 -3.81 -21.24 -16.14
N MET A 12 -3.57 -19.95 -15.89
CA MET A 12 -4.60 -19.04 -15.43
C MET A 12 -5.67 -18.88 -16.53
N PRO A 13 -6.98 -18.98 -16.21
CA PRO A 13 -8.03 -18.75 -17.18
C PRO A 13 -7.92 -17.37 -17.83
N LYS A 14 -8.28 -17.27 -19.12
CA LYS A 14 -8.19 -16.03 -19.92
C LYS A 14 -8.88 -14.85 -19.25
N GLU A 15 -9.98 -15.11 -18.56
CA GLU A 15 -10.78 -14.12 -17.87
C GLU A 15 -10.06 -13.54 -16.66
N HIS A 16 -9.34 -14.38 -15.91
CA HIS A 16 -8.53 -13.96 -14.76
C HIS A 16 -7.28 -13.20 -15.24
N MET A 17 -6.69 -13.62 -16.36
CA MET A 17 -5.59 -12.88 -17.00
C MET A 17 -6.01 -11.46 -17.41
N CYS A 18 -7.25 -11.27 -17.86
CA CYS A 18 -7.77 -9.93 -18.18
C CYS A 18 -7.78 -9.01 -16.96
N VAL A 19 -8.25 -9.50 -15.80
CA VAL A 19 -8.22 -8.75 -14.53
C VAL A 19 -6.79 -8.44 -14.12
N LEU A 20 -5.88 -9.42 -14.25
CA LEU A 20 -4.46 -9.23 -13.92
C LEU A 20 -3.80 -8.14 -14.77
N VAL A 21 -4.09 -8.09 -16.08
CA VAL A 21 -3.57 -7.04 -16.97
C VAL A 21 -4.07 -5.66 -16.54
N TYR A 22 -5.35 -5.54 -16.17
CA TYR A 22 -5.86 -4.28 -15.63
C TYR A 22 -5.18 -3.91 -14.32
N LEU A 23 -5.00 -4.87 -13.39
CA LEU A 23 -4.29 -4.64 -12.15
C LEU A 23 -2.87 -4.12 -12.40
N VAL A 24 -2.07 -4.80 -13.22
CA VAL A 24 -0.70 -4.35 -13.55
C VAL A 24 -0.71 -2.95 -14.19
N THR A 25 -1.70 -2.66 -15.05
CA THR A 25 -1.87 -1.33 -15.65
C THR A 25 -2.16 -0.26 -14.61
N VAL A 26 -2.98 -0.54 -13.60
CA VAL A 26 -3.27 0.36 -12.48
C VAL A 26 -2.00 0.63 -11.69
N LEU A 27 -1.26 -0.41 -11.31
CA LEU A 27 -0.02 -0.30 -10.53
C LEU A 27 1.01 0.58 -11.22
N HIS A 28 1.27 0.31 -12.50
CA HIS A 28 2.22 1.08 -13.30
C HIS A 28 1.74 2.53 -13.46
N SER A 29 0.46 2.74 -13.76
CA SER A 29 -0.10 4.10 -13.94
C SER A 29 0.03 4.93 -12.66
N MET A 30 -0.22 4.32 -11.50
CA MET A 30 -0.05 4.98 -10.20
C MET A 30 1.42 5.37 -9.95
N GLN A 31 2.36 4.45 -10.19
CA GLN A 31 3.79 4.71 -10.02
C GLN A 31 4.31 5.80 -10.96
N SER A 32 3.77 5.89 -12.18
CA SER A 32 4.08 6.97 -13.13
C SER A 32 3.34 8.28 -12.84
N GLY A 33 2.49 8.34 -11.82
CA GLY A 33 1.70 9.54 -11.49
C GLY A 33 0.46 9.77 -12.36
N TYR A 34 0.11 8.84 -13.26
CA TYR A 34 -1.08 8.91 -14.11
C TYR A 34 -2.35 8.47 -13.35
N MET A 35 -2.74 9.26 -12.35
CA MET A 35 -3.80 8.89 -11.39
C MET A 35 -5.19 8.74 -12.03
N GLU A 36 -5.53 9.58 -13.01
CA GLU A 36 -6.81 9.44 -13.76
C GLU A 36 -6.88 8.12 -14.54
N LYS A 37 -5.75 7.74 -15.15
CA LYS A 37 -5.63 6.47 -15.86
C LYS A 37 -5.78 5.30 -14.87
N ALA A 38 -5.10 5.37 -13.72
CA ALA A 38 -5.23 4.36 -12.67
C ALA A 38 -6.69 4.18 -12.24
N GLN A 39 -7.43 5.27 -12.01
CA GLN A 39 -8.86 5.21 -11.66
C GLN A 39 -9.71 4.52 -12.73
N LYS A 40 -9.56 4.93 -14.00
CA LYS A 40 -10.31 4.35 -15.11
C LYS A 40 -10.08 2.85 -15.26
N TYR A 41 -8.85 2.38 -15.07
CA TYR A 41 -8.54 0.95 -15.17
C TYR A 41 -8.97 0.17 -13.92
N THR A 42 -8.97 0.79 -12.73
CA THR A 42 -9.56 0.17 -11.54
C THR A 42 -11.05 -0.08 -11.73
N GLU A 43 -11.81 0.89 -12.24
CA GLU A 43 -13.25 0.73 -12.51
C GLU A 43 -13.52 -0.41 -13.49
N LYS A 44 -12.73 -0.50 -14.58
CA LYS A 44 -12.82 -1.61 -15.54
C LYS A 44 -12.49 -2.97 -14.90
N ALA A 45 -11.47 -3.01 -14.04
CA ALA A 45 -11.08 -4.23 -13.36
C ALA A 45 -12.17 -4.71 -12.39
N LEU A 46 -12.75 -3.80 -11.60
CA LEU A 46 -13.82 -4.11 -10.65
C LEU A 46 -15.08 -4.59 -11.39
N MET A 47 -15.49 -3.92 -12.47
CA MET A 47 -16.60 -4.39 -13.32
C MET A 47 -16.36 -5.80 -13.86
N GLN A 48 -15.14 -6.11 -14.29
CA GLN A 48 -14.78 -7.43 -14.77
C GLN A 48 -14.80 -8.47 -13.65
N ILE A 49 -14.35 -8.12 -12.44
CA ILE A 49 -14.42 -9.00 -11.26
C ILE A 49 -15.88 -9.32 -10.91
N ASP A 50 -16.76 -8.33 -10.89
CA ASP A 50 -18.17 -8.53 -10.57
C ASP A 50 -18.85 -9.44 -11.60
N LYS A 51 -18.54 -9.23 -12.89
CA LYS A 51 -19.01 -10.10 -13.97
C LYS A 51 -18.57 -11.55 -13.75
N LEU A 52 -17.30 -11.79 -13.42
CA LEU A 52 -16.77 -13.14 -13.22
C LEU A 52 -17.33 -13.79 -11.96
N ARG A 53 -17.57 -13.01 -10.90
CA ARG A 53 -18.17 -13.50 -9.65
C ARG A 53 -19.59 -14.03 -9.85
N SER A 54 -20.33 -13.49 -10.82
CA SER A 54 -21.67 -13.99 -11.17
C SER A 54 -21.66 -15.40 -11.79
N VAL A 55 -20.53 -15.81 -12.37
CA VAL A 55 -20.35 -17.12 -13.04
C VAL A 55 -19.81 -18.17 -12.08
N GLY A 56 -19.08 -17.77 -11.04
CA GLY A 56 -18.55 -18.67 -10.02
C GLY A 56 -17.76 -17.93 -8.94
N ASN A 57 -17.61 -18.57 -7.77
CA ASN A 57 -16.79 -18.03 -6.70
C ASN A 57 -15.32 -18.43 -6.89
N HIS A 58 -14.48 -17.46 -7.24
CA HIS A 58 -13.06 -17.67 -7.47
C HIS A 58 -12.24 -16.93 -6.40
N GLN A 59 -11.57 -17.66 -5.51
CA GLN A 59 -10.76 -17.09 -4.42
C GLN A 59 -9.72 -16.07 -4.92
N MET A 60 -9.13 -16.30 -6.11
CA MET A 60 -8.16 -15.40 -6.72
C MET A 60 -8.73 -14.00 -7.03
N LEU A 61 -10.02 -13.90 -7.33
CA LEU A 61 -10.67 -12.60 -7.60
C LEU A 61 -10.74 -11.73 -6.34
N ASN A 62 -10.86 -12.34 -5.15
CA ASN A 62 -10.81 -11.59 -3.89
C ASN A 62 -9.43 -10.98 -3.67
N THR A 63 -8.36 -11.72 -3.98
CA THR A 63 -6.99 -11.20 -3.96
C THR A 63 -6.81 -10.03 -4.91
N PHE A 64 -7.27 -10.16 -6.17
CA PHE A 64 -7.17 -9.06 -7.14
C PHE A 64 -7.98 -7.83 -6.72
N GLN A 65 -9.22 -8.04 -6.25
CA GLN A 65 -10.06 -6.96 -5.75
C GLN A 65 -9.40 -6.25 -4.57
N LEU A 66 -8.85 -7.00 -3.62
CA LEU A 66 -8.17 -6.43 -2.45
C LEU A 66 -6.98 -5.55 -2.86
N ILE A 67 -6.11 -6.06 -3.73
CA ILE A 67 -4.95 -5.28 -4.20
C ILE A 67 -5.41 -4.03 -4.96
N LEU A 68 -6.44 -4.11 -5.79
CA LEU A 68 -7.01 -2.95 -6.50
C LEU A 68 -7.51 -1.89 -5.52
N LEU A 69 -8.24 -2.31 -4.48
CA LEU A 69 -8.79 -1.43 -3.45
C LEU A 69 -7.69 -0.72 -2.63
N GLU A 70 -6.62 -1.45 -2.27
CA GLU A 70 -5.48 -0.88 -1.56
C GLU A 70 -4.78 0.21 -2.39
N HIS A 71 -4.55 -0.04 -3.68
CA HIS A 71 -3.85 0.91 -4.55
C HIS A 71 -4.72 2.10 -4.94
N ILE A 72 -6.01 1.89 -5.22
CA ILE A 72 -6.90 3.00 -5.51
C ILE A 72 -7.14 3.87 -4.27
N ALA A 73 -7.16 3.29 -3.05
CA ALA A 73 -7.20 4.07 -1.82
C ALA A 73 -5.99 5.02 -1.72
N MET A 74 -4.77 4.53 -2.00
CA MET A 74 -3.56 5.36 -2.07
C MET A 74 -3.71 6.49 -3.11
N CYS A 75 -4.16 6.18 -4.33
CA CYS A 75 -4.43 7.20 -5.36
C CYS A 75 -5.42 8.26 -4.87
N ARG A 76 -6.52 7.85 -4.24
CA ARG A 76 -7.56 8.78 -3.73
C ARG A 76 -7.02 9.68 -2.64
N LEU A 77 -6.15 9.17 -1.76
CA LEU A 77 -5.46 9.97 -0.74
C LEU A 77 -4.55 11.03 -1.38
N VAL A 78 -3.72 10.63 -2.36
CA VAL A 78 -2.83 11.57 -3.08
C VAL A 78 -3.63 12.67 -3.79
N MET A 79 -4.78 12.33 -4.36
CA MET A 79 -5.67 13.31 -5.01
C MET A 79 -6.55 14.11 -4.03
N GLY A 80 -6.41 13.90 -2.72
CA GLY A 80 -7.20 14.60 -1.69
C GLY A 80 -8.66 14.14 -1.58
N ASN A 81 -9.05 13.07 -2.28
CA ASN A 81 -10.41 12.54 -2.24
C ASN A 81 -10.59 11.56 -1.07
N ARG A 82 -10.62 12.12 0.13
CA ARG A 82 -10.68 11.42 1.42
C ARG A 82 -11.92 10.54 1.57
N THR A 83 -13.09 11.03 1.13
CA THR A 83 -14.36 10.29 1.22
C THR A 83 -14.35 9.01 0.40
N LEU A 84 -13.79 9.04 -0.82
CA LEU A 84 -13.64 7.81 -1.58
C LEU A 84 -12.55 6.92 -0.98
N ALA A 85 -11.41 7.47 -0.57
CA ALA A 85 -10.34 6.68 0.02
C ALA A 85 -10.82 5.80 1.19
N ILE A 86 -11.56 6.35 2.15
CA ILE A 86 -12.05 5.57 3.29
C ILE A 86 -13.07 4.49 2.88
N LYS A 87 -13.90 4.75 1.85
CA LYS A 87 -14.82 3.74 1.33
C LYS A 87 -14.07 2.53 0.76
N GLU A 88 -13.00 2.77 0.02
CA GLU A 88 -12.18 1.69 -0.55
C GLU A 88 -11.41 0.92 0.53
N ILE A 89 -10.90 1.62 1.56
CA ILE A 89 -10.26 0.97 2.72
C ILE A 89 -11.26 0.07 3.46
N VAL A 90 -12.49 0.54 3.68
CA VAL A 90 -13.53 -0.26 4.34
C VAL A 90 -13.92 -1.47 3.49
N GLN A 91 -14.02 -1.32 2.17
CA GLN A 91 -14.25 -2.46 1.27
C GLN A 91 -13.12 -3.48 1.34
N ALA A 92 -11.86 -3.03 1.33
CA ALA A 92 -10.68 -3.90 1.48
C ALA A 92 -10.70 -4.66 2.81
N LEU A 93 -11.01 -3.95 3.90
CA LEU A 93 -11.14 -4.53 5.23
C LEU A 93 -12.25 -5.60 5.29
N ASN A 94 -13.39 -5.36 4.64
CA ASN A 94 -14.47 -6.35 4.55
C ASN A 94 -14.05 -7.63 3.82
N ILE A 95 -13.18 -7.54 2.81
CA ILE A 95 -12.61 -8.71 2.14
C ILE A 95 -11.69 -9.46 3.10
N CYS A 96 -10.82 -8.76 3.82
CA CYS A 96 -9.94 -9.36 4.83
C CYS A 96 -10.74 -10.11 5.91
N TYR A 97 -11.84 -9.55 6.44
CA TYR A 97 -12.63 -10.24 7.45
C TYR A 97 -13.29 -11.54 6.96
N ARG A 98 -13.49 -11.69 5.64
CA ARG A 98 -14.08 -12.89 5.04
C ARG A 98 -13.06 -13.98 4.75
N ASP A 99 -11.77 -13.64 4.66
CA ASP A 99 -10.69 -14.57 4.33
C ASP A 99 -9.50 -14.34 5.28
N THR A 100 -9.32 -15.27 6.22
CA THR A 100 -8.28 -15.19 7.25
C THR A 100 -6.86 -15.17 6.69
N LYS A 101 -6.62 -15.80 5.53
CA LYS A 101 -5.31 -15.82 4.88
C LYS A 101 -5.00 -14.46 4.25
N LEU A 102 -6.00 -13.86 3.59
CA LEU A 102 -5.87 -12.49 3.07
C LEU A 102 -5.72 -11.49 4.21
N LYS A 103 -6.49 -11.63 5.30
CA LYS A 103 -6.34 -10.81 6.49
C LYS A 103 -4.89 -10.82 6.98
N PHE A 104 -4.34 -11.99 7.27
CA PHE A 104 -2.97 -12.08 7.77
C PHE A 104 -1.94 -11.37 6.88
N ARG A 105 -2.09 -11.47 5.56
CA ARG A 105 -1.14 -10.87 4.61
C ARG A 105 -1.33 -9.36 4.43
N HIS A 106 -2.57 -8.87 4.47
CA HIS A 106 -2.91 -7.50 4.07
C HIS A 106 -3.28 -6.59 5.24
N GLU A 107 -3.60 -7.12 6.42
CA GLU A 107 -3.92 -6.35 7.63
C GLU A 107 -2.86 -5.29 7.97
N PRO A 108 -1.53 -5.54 7.85
CA PRO A 108 -0.54 -4.47 8.01
C PRO A 108 -0.75 -3.30 7.05
N LEU A 109 -0.99 -3.58 5.76
CA LEU A 109 -1.18 -2.54 4.76
C LEU A 109 -2.50 -1.78 4.97
N ILE A 110 -3.55 -2.46 5.44
CA ILE A 110 -4.81 -1.80 5.84
C ILE A 110 -4.57 -0.81 6.98
N HIS A 111 -3.81 -1.19 8.01
CA HIS A 111 -3.41 -0.28 9.08
C HIS A 111 -2.56 0.88 8.56
N SER A 112 -1.64 0.64 7.63
CA SER A 112 -0.89 1.71 6.96
C SER A 112 -1.80 2.68 6.20
N LEU A 113 -2.82 2.17 5.50
CA LEU A 113 -3.80 2.98 4.76
C LEU A 113 -4.67 3.82 5.71
N LEU A 114 -5.12 3.25 6.83
CA LEU A 114 -5.83 3.97 7.88
C LEU A 114 -4.95 5.05 8.51
N GLY A 115 -3.67 4.77 8.71
CA GLY A 115 -2.67 5.73 9.16
C GLY A 115 -2.53 6.90 8.20
N MET A 116 -2.32 6.63 6.91
CA MET A 116 -2.24 7.66 5.86
C MET A 116 -3.55 8.45 5.72
N TYR A 117 -4.71 7.80 5.86
CA TYR A 117 -5.99 8.50 5.90
C TYR A 117 -6.09 9.45 7.11
N ALA A 118 -5.70 9.01 8.30
CA ALA A 118 -5.67 9.85 9.50
C ALA A 118 -4.69 11.04 9.33
N MET A 119 -3.53 10.83 8.70
CA MET A 119 -2.61 11.92 8.33
C MET A 119 -3.30 12.96 7.43
N SER A 120 -4.08 12.52 6.44
CA SER A 120 -4.83 13.39 5.53
C SER A 120 -5.97 14.17 6.21
N MET A 121 -6.43 13.68 7.36
CA MET A 121 -7.43 14.32 8.21
C MET A 121 -6.81 15.15 9.34
N ASN A 122 -5.47 15.25 9.39
CA ASN A 122 -4.72 15.91 10.47
C ASN A 122 -4.97 15.31 11.87
N ILE A 123 -5.31 14.02 11.95
CA ILE A 123 -5.52 13.30 13.21
C ILE A 123 -4.24 12.51 13.53
N THR A 124 -3.25 13.18 14.10
CA THR A 124 -1.89 12.64 14.26
C THR A 124 -1.82 11.45 15.19
N ASP A 125 -2.57 11.45 16.28
CA ASP A 125 -2.52 10.38 17.29
C ASP A 125 -3.06 9.07 16.72
N CYS A 126 -4.15 9.15 15.96
CA CYS A 126 -4.68 7.99 15.23
C CYS A 126 -3.72 7.55 14.12
N ALA A 127 -3.09 8.48 13.42
CA ALA A 127 -2.10 8.15 12.40
C ALA A 127 -0.93 7.36 12.98
N GLU A 128 -0.33 7.84 14.08
CA GLU A 128 0.75 7.16 14.78
C GLU A 128 0.31 5.76 15.22
N SER A 129 -0.83 5.65 15.91
CA SER A 129 -1.33 4.38 16.44
C SER A 129 -1.49 3.32 15.33
N GLN A 130 -2.09 3.71 14.20
CA GLN A 130 -2.32 2.80 13.07
C GLN A 130 -1.00 2.41 12.37
N LEU A 131 -0.10 3.36 12.15
CA LEU A 131 1.20 3.08 11.53
C LEU A 131 2.08 2.18 12.40
N ARG A 132 2.11 2.42 13.72
CA ARG A 132 2.83 1.55 14.67
C ARG A 132 2.25 0.14 14.68
N LEU A 133 0.92 0.01 14.69
CA LEU A 133 0.27 -1.29 14.63
C LEU A 133 0.65 -2.05 13.36
N SER A 134 0.62 -1.39 12.20
CA SER A 134 1.09 -1.96 10.93
C SER A 134 2.53 -2.53 11.02
N LEU A 135 3.46 -1.81 11.64
CA LEU A 135 4.86 -2.25 11.81
C LEU A 135 5.01 -3.45 12.75
N THR A 136 4.14 -3.60 13.75
CA THR A 136 4.16 -4.76 14.67
C THR A 136 3.60 -6.03 14.06
N LEU A 137 2.76 -5.92 13.04
CA LEU A 137 2.09 -7.07 12.45
C LEU A 137 3.00 -7.89 11.53
N HIS A 138 2.87 -9.21 11.62
CA HIS A 138 3.53 -10.16 10.72
C HIS A 138 2.71 -10.27 9.43
N GLY A 139 3.35 -10.06 8.27
CA GLY A 139 2.67 -10.14 6.97
C GLY A 139 3.09 -9.05 5.97
N ALA A 140 3.54 -7.89 6.48
CA ALA A 140 4.01 -6.80 5.64
C ALA A 140 5.32 -7.18 4.93
N SER A 141 5.39 -6.91 3.62
CA SER A 141 6.65 -6.97 2.88
C SER A 141 7.63 -5.91 3.41
N ASN A 142 8.93 -6.11 3.15
CA ASN A 142 9.95 -5.14 3.53
C ASN A 142 9.66 -3.75 2.95
N GLU A 143 9.26 -3.68 1.68
CA GLU A 143 8.88 -2.44 1.00
C GLU A 143 7.69 -1.74 1.68
N ALA A 144 6.66 -2.50 2.09
CA ALA A 144 5.51 -1.95 2.82
C ALA A 144 5.89 -1.44 4.21
N ARG A 145 6.81 -2.13 4.91
CA ARG A 145 7.35 -1.67 6.19
C ARG A 145 8.12 -0.36 6.03
N ILE A 146 9.00 -0.26 5.04
CA ILE A 146 9.74 0.97 4.73
C ILE A 146 8.78 2.12 4.45
N LEU A 147 7.78 1.92 3.58
CA LEU A 147 6.77 2.95 3.29
C LEU A 147 6.02 3.40 4.55
N THR A 148 5.65 2.46 5.42
CA THR A 148 4.95 2.74 6.68
C THR A 148 5.85 3.53 7.64
N SER A 149 7.11 3.13 7.79
CA SER A 149 8.10 3.84 8.59
C SER A 149 8.35 5.26 8.06
N LEU A 150 8.43 5.46 6.74
CA LEU A 150 8.57 6.80 6.16
C LEU A 150 7.37 7.69 6.49
N ASN A 151 6.15 7.16 6.41
CA ASN A 151 4.95 7.90 6.82
C ASN A 151 4.93 8.21 8.33
N LEU A 152 5.41 7.27 9.16
CA LEU A 152 5.52 7.48 10.60
C LEU A 152 6.56 8.56 10.94
N ALA A 153 7.68 8.61 10.21
CA ALA A 153 8.68 9.67 10.33
C ALA A 153 8.07 11.05 10.07
N ILE A 154 7.19 11.17 9.06
CA ILE A 154 6.47 12.42 8.78
C ILE A 154 5.55 12.80 9.95
N VAL A 155 4.88 11.83 10.58
CA VAL A 155 4.06 12.11 11.78
C VAL A 155 4.93 12.63 12.93
N TYR A 156 6.09 12.00 13.19
CA TYR A 156 7.00 12.47 14.25
C TYR A 156 7.62 13.84 13.95
N LEU A 157 7.98 14.12 12.69
CA LEU A 157 8.43 15.43 12.25
C LEU A 157 7.39 16.51 12.53
N ARG A 158 6.13 16.26 12.15
CA ARG A 158 5.01 17.21 12.38
C ARG A 158 4.76 17.48 13.86
N ASN A 159 4.98 16.46 14.71
CA ASN A 159 4.70 16.52 16.14
C ASN A 159 5.93 16.87 17.00
N LYS A 160 7.08 17.18 16.38
CA LYS A 160 8.35 17.48 17.06
C LYS A 160 8.79 16.38 18.03
N ARG A 161 8.57 15.11 17.66
CA ARG A 161 8.98 13.92 18.41
C ARG A 161 10.39 13.49 17.99
N GLU A 162 11.38 14.28 18.38
CA GLU A 162 12.77 14.13 17.91
C GLU A 162 13.39 12.79 18.28
N ASN A 163 13.15 12.28 19.49
CA ASN A 163 13.74 11.03 19.95
C ASN A 163 13.26 9.84 19.10
N GLU A 164 11.94 9.69 18.95
CA GLU A 164 11.35 8.61 18.17
C GLU A 164 11.66 8.74 16.68
N LEU A 165 11.76 9.98 16.18
CA LEU A 165 12.21 10.23 14.82
C LEU A 165 13.65 9.75 14.61
N ASN A 166 14.57 10.12 15.48
CA ASN A 166 15.99 9.75 15.35
C ASN A 166 16.18 8.23 15.37
N GLU A 167 15.47 7.51 16.26
CA GLU A 167 15.46 6.04 16.28
C GLU A 167 15.00 5.44 14.95
N LEU A 168 13.99 6.04 14.33
CA LEU A 168 13.44 5.58 13.06
C LEU A 168 14.39 5.88 11.89
N LEU A 169 15.02 7.06 11.89
CA LEU A 169 15.93 7.49 10.83
C LEU A 169 17.18 6.61 10.74
N VAL A 170 17.68 6.06 11.84
CA VAL A 170 18.81 5.09 11.83
C VAL A 170 18.52 3.92 10.88
N ASN A 171 17.28 3.41 10.91
CA ASN A 171 16.86 2.28 10.08
C ASN A 171 16.39 2.68 8.67
N LEU A 172 16.15 3.97 8.45
CA LEU A 172 15.67 4.53 7.17
C LEU A 172 16.77 5.21 6.36
N ASN A 173 18.04 5.09 6.76
CA ASN A 173 19.16 5.69 6.05
C ASN A 173 19.14 5.27 4.56
N PRO A 174 18.99 6.22 3.61
CA PRO A 174 18.84 5.92 2.19
C PRO A 174 19.99 5.11 1.58
N GLU A 175 21.22 5.26 2.10
CA GLU A 175 22.41 4.58 1.59
C GLU A 175 22.49 3.12 2.02
N SER A 176 22.04 2.80 3.22
CA SER A 176 22.00 1.43 3.77
C SER A 176 20.62 0.77 3.67
N LEU A 177 19.64 1.46 3.08
CA LEU A 177 18.28 0.96 2.94
C LEU A 177 18.24 -0.27 2.03
N HIS A 178 17.85 -1.40 2.60
CA HIS A 178 17.71 -2.69 1.91
C HIS A 178 16.44 -2.72 1.04
N SER A 179 16.35 -1.85 0.04
CA SER A 179 15.25 -1.80 -0.94
C SER A 179 15.79 -1.73 -2.36
N ASN A 180 15.10 -2.41 -3.28
CA ASN A 180 15.38 -2.29 -4.72
C ASN A 180 14.56 -1.16 -5.37
N SER A 181 13.61 -0.56 -4.62
CA SER A 181 12.75 0.50 -5.10
C SER A 181 13.45 1.86 -5.05
N GLN A 182 13.73 2.41 -6.22
CA GLN A 182 14.30 3.76 -6.32
C GLN A 182 13.34 4.82 -5.77
N SER A 183 12.03 4.61 -5.92
CA SER A 183 11.01 5.51 -5.36
C SER A 183 11.04 5.53 -3.83
N LEU A 184 11.24 4.38 -3.17
CA LEU A 184 11.35 4.37 -1.70
C LEU A 184 12.66 4.99 -1.22
N LYS A 185 13.77 4.79 -1.93
CA LYS A 185 15.03 5.48 -1.61
C LYS A 185 14.89 6.99 -1.75
N ALA A 186 14.26 7.45 -2.83
CA ALA A 186 13.97 8.88 -3.02
C ALA A 186 13.05 9.43 -1.91
N ALA A 187 12.03 8.66 -1.50
CA ALA A 187 11.17 9.04 -0.37
C ALA A 187 11.94 9.11 0.96
N ALA A 188 12.92 8.22 1.17
CA ALA A 188 13.81 8.30 2.32
C ALA A 188 14.68 9.57 2.29
N TYR A 189 15.32 9.88 1.17
CA TYR A 189 16.04 11.15 1.00
C TYR A 189 15.15 12.36 1.26
N TYR A 190 13.90 12.33 0.80
CA TYR A 190 12.94 13.39 1.07
C TYR A 190 12.67 13.59 2.57
N VAL A 191 12.45 12.51 3.33
CA VAL A 191 12.25 12.61 4.79
C VAL A 191 13.50 13.14 5.49
N PHE A 192 14.69 12.71 5.06
CA PHE A 192 15.96 13.20 5.61
C PHE A 192 16.18 14.68 5.32
N GLY A 193 15.98 15.13 4.08
CA GLY A 193 16.07 16.55 3.71
C GLY A 193 15.07 17.41 4.48
N LEU A 194 13.85 16.91 4.66
CA LEU A 194 12.83 17.60 5.47
C LEU A 194 13.27 17.74 6.93
N ASN A 195 13.85 16.68 7.51
CA ASN A 195 14.41 16.73 8.86
C ASN A 195 15.57 17.73 8.97
N SER A 196 16.53 17.71 8.03
CA SER A 196 17.64 18.68 7.98
C SER A 196 17.13 20.12 7.89
N TYR A 197 16.10 20.36 7.06
CA TYR A 197 15.46 21.67 6.94
C TYR A 197 14.86 22.15 8.26
N PHE A 198 14.10 21.30 8.97
CA PHE A 198 13.53 21.66 10.28
C PHE A 198 14.59 21.88 11.37
N GLN A 199 15.78 21.30 11.21
CA GLN A 199 16.94 21.53 12.09
C GLN A 199 17.80 22.73 11.65
N ALA A 200 17.33 23.54 10.69
CA ALA A 200 18.06 24.68 10.11
C ALA A 200 19.40 24.31 9.47
N ARG A 201 19.59 23.04 9.07
CA ARG A 201 20.77 22.56 8.33
C ARG A 201 20.51 22.65 6.82
N TYR A 202 20.42 23.88 6.31
CA TYR A 202 19.98 24.14 4.93
C TYR A 202 20.93 23.61 3.85
N ASN A 203 22.22 23.44 4.15
CA ASN A 203 23.17 22.86 3.19
C ASN A 203 23.01 21.33 3.06
N ASP A 204 22.50 20.68 4.10
CA ASP A 204 22.27 19.23 4.14
C ASP A 204 20.87 18.84 3.63
N ALA A 205 19.99 19.84 3.41
CA ALA A 205 18.58 19.67 3.04
C ALA A 205 18.40 19.75 1.51
#